data_AF-A0A432SYH0-F1
#
_entry.id   AF-A0A432SYH0-F1
#
_cell.length_a   1.000
_cell.length_b   1.000
_cell.length_c   1.000
_cell.angle_alpha   90.00
_cell.angle_beta   90.00
_cell.angle_gamma   90.00
#
_symmetry.space_group_name_H-M   'P 1'
#
loop_
_entity.id
_entity.type
_entity.pdbx_description
1 polymer ?
#
loop_
_entity_poly.entity_id
_entity_poly.type
_entity_poly.pdbx_seq_one_letter_code
_entity_poly.pdbx_strand_id
1 'polypeptide(L)'
;MQKVYEELTSAFRRNEGYLSIPAYERIVKKHTTLFEEPDTLLVLLQSAGYPIVEDEGKYRLESFFTSYANQKYCVIDIETNGSKPESAQVIEVGAVMFQNGRIIDRFESFVECTFLPEYISKITGITTNDLIGASTQLSVLQKLRVFMEDAVFVAHNANFDYGFLNYSFDRFGLGTIGNQKLCSIDLSRRTIDSERYGLAYLSESLELGEHDHHRAFSDALVTTKLLELTFENLPEYVKTTDELLRFSNSSRKERTAQKNLKS
;
A
#
# COMPACT_ATOMS: atom_id res chain seq x y z
N MET A 1 8.22 10.43 -10.56
CA MET A 1 8.07 10.35 -9.09
C MET A 1 8.49 9.02 -8.48
N GLN A 2 8.10 7.84 -9.00
CA GLN A 2 8.47 6.54 -8.38
C GLN A 2 9.96 6.37 -8.04
N LYS A 3 10.87 6.69 -8.97
CA LYS A 3 12.33 6.66 -8.73
C LYS A 3 12.79 7.57 -7.59
N VAL A 4 12.11 8.69 -7.39
CA VAL A 4 12.40 9.63 -6.29
C VAL A 4 12.08 8.97 -4.95
N TYR A 5 10.92 8.32 -4.81
CA TYR A 5 10.56 7.60 -3.58
C TYR A 5 11.58 6.50 -3.25
N GLU A 6 12.03 5.74 -4.25
CA GLU A 6 13.00 4.67 -4.09
C GLU A 6 14.40 5.19 -3.67
N GLU A 7 14.89 6.24 -4.35
CA GLU A 7 16.18 6.84 -4.01
C GLU A 7 16.15 7.52 -2.63
N LEU A 8 15.09 8.26 -2.30
CA LEU A 8 14.90 8.88 -0.99
C LEU A 8 14.83 7.83 0.10
N THR A 9 13.99 6.80 -0.04
CA THR A 9 13.84 5.73 0.96
C THR A 9 15.18 5.02 1.20
N SER A 10 15.91 4.73 0.12
CA SER A 10 17.25 4.14 0.22
C SER A 10 18.25 5.06 0.92
N ALA A 11 18.17 6.38 0.66
CA ALA A 11 19.04 7.36 1.29
C ALA A 11 18.71 7.56 2.78
N PHE A 12 17.44 7.67 3.15
CA PHE A 12 17.01 7.71 4.56
C PHE A 12 17.50 6.48 5.33
N ARG A 13 17.29 5.27 4.79
CA ARG A 13 17.75 4.02 5.42
C ARG A 13 19.27 3.98 5.64
N ARG A 14 20.06 4.55 4.74
CA ARG A 14 21.53 4.64 4.88
C ARG A 14 21.98 5.67 5.91
N ASN A 15 21.11 6.60 6.27
CA ASN A 15 21.39 7.71 7.18
C ASN A 15 20.45 7.65 8.40
N GLU A 16 20.14 6.44 8.87
CA GLU A 16 19.38 6.20 10.11
C GLU A 16 18.04 6.95 10.18
N GLY A 17 17.36 7.06 9.04
CA GLY A 17 16.05 7.69 8.92
C GLY A 17 16.08 9.19 8.65
N TYR A 18 17.25 9.83 8.60
CA TYR A 18 17.40 11.28 8.38
C TYR A 18 18.09 11.63 7.05
N LEU A 19 17.80 12.80 6.52
CA LEU A 19 18.57 13.44 5.44
C LEU A 19 18.74 14.92 5.73
N SER A 20 19.93 15.46 5.48
CA SER A 20 20.11 16.92 5.46
C SER A 20 19.41 17.53 4.26
N ILE A 21 19.00 18.81 4.36
CA ILE A 21 18.37 19.55 3.26
C ILE A 21 19.21 19.45 1.96
N PRO A 22 20.55 19.68 1.96
CA PRO A 22 21.34 19.54 0.74
C PRO A 22 21.36 18.12 0.16
N ALA A 23 21.28 17.08 1.01
CA ALA A 23 21.24 15.70 0.55
C ALA A 23 19.90 15.36 -0.11
N TYR A 24 18.79 15.81 0.49
CA TYR A 24 17.45 15.73 -0.09
C TYR A 24 17.40 16.43 -1.44
N GLU A 25 17.77 17.72 -1.49
CA GLU A 25 17.77 18.53 -2.70
C GLU A 25 18.53 17.87 -3.85
N ARG A 26 19.71 17.33 -3.56
CA ARG A 26 20.54 16.65 -4.55
C ARG A 26 19.87 15.39 -5.11
N ILE A 27 19.09 14.65 -4.31
CA ILE A 27 18.37 13.48 -4.79
C ILE A 27 17.23 13.92 -5.69
N VAL A 28 16.43 14.87 -5.22
CA VAL A 28 15.22 15.27 -5.94
C VAL A 28 15.52 16.00 -7.25
N LYS A 29 16.52 16.89 -7.27
CA LYS A 29 16.97 17.63 -8.47
C LYS A 29 17.44 16.72 -9.62
N LYS A 30 17.75 15.44 -9.36
CA LYS A 30 18.07 14.46 -10.43
C LYS A 30 16.85 14.04 -11.25
N HIS A 31 15.67 14.14 -10.67
CA HIS A 31 14.43 13.58 -11.21
C HIS A 31 13.37 14.64 -11.47
N THR A 32 13.57 15.88 -11.01
CA THR A 32 12.71 17.03 -11.33
C THR A 32 13.18 17.76 -12.57
N THR A 33 12.27 18.53 -13.18
CA THR A 33 12.63 19.51 -14.21
C THR A 33 12.97 20.87 -13.58
N LEU A 34 13.56 21.78 -14.35
CA LEU A 34 14.14 23.08 -13.91
C LEU A 34 13.23 24.03 -13.11
N PHE A 35 11.92 23.74 -12.93
CA PHE A 35 10.92 24.68 -12.44
C PHE A 35 10.26 24.33 -11.10
N GLU A 36 10.64 23.21 -10.47
CA GLU A 36 10.11 22.83 -9.16
C GLU A 36 11.11 23.21 -8.07
N GLU A 37 10.75 24.21 -7.25
CA GLU A 37 11.46 24.51 -6.01
C GLU A 37 11.41 23.30 -5.07
N PRO A 38 12.49 22.99 -4.32
CA PRO A 38 12.56 21.83 -3.43
C PRO A 38 11.39 21.70 -2.43
N ASP A 39 10.88 22.84 -1.96
CA ASP A 39 9.75 22.93 -1.02
C ASP A 39 8.43 22.52 -1.68
N THR A 40 8.22 22.91 -2.94
CA THR A 40 7.06 22.47 -3.72
C THR A 40 7.07 20.96 -3.87
N LEU A 41 8.24 20.37 -4.12
CA LEU A 41 8.33 18.92 -4.24
C LEU A 41 8.08 18.22 -2.91
N LEU A 42 8.51 18.78 -1.78
CA LEU A 42 8.19 18.22 -0.46
C LEU A 42 6.67 18.08 -0.29
N VAL A 43 5.92 19.13 -0.61
CA VAL A 43 4.46 19.12 -0.57
C VAL A 43 3.87 18.08 -1.53
N LEU A 44 4.42 17.93 -2.73
CA LEU A 44 3.99 16.91 -3.69
C LEU A 44 4.25 15.49 -3.18
N LEU A 45 5.41 15.24 -2.56
CA LEU A 45 5.74 13.96 -1.94
C LEU A 45 4.74 13.61 -0.83
N GLN A 46 4.49 14.55 0.09
CA GLN A 46 3.54 14.37 1.18
C GLN A 46 2.11 14.18 0.67
N SER A 47 1.68 14.98 -0.32
CA SER A 47 0.35 14.87 -0.94
C SER A 47 0.17 13.54 -1.68
N ALA A 48 1.25 12.92 -2.14
CA ALA A 48 1.25 11.59 -2.73
C ALA A 48 1.26 10.46 -1.67
N GLY A 49 1.34 10.78 -0.38
CA GLY A 49 1.38 9.84 0.73
C GLY A 49 2.78 9.34 1.09
N TYR A 50 3.85 9.99 0.59
CA TYR A 50 5.21 9.66 1.00
C TYR A 50 5.46 10.21 2.43
N PRO A 51 5.84 9.37 3.42
CA PRO A 51 5.85 9.76 4.84
C PRO A 51 7.14 10.50 5.21
N ILE A 52 7.42 11.61 4.51
CA ILE A 52 8.53 12.52 4.77
C ILE A 52 8.03 13.72 5.58
N VAL A 53 8.79 14.10 6.60
CA VAL A 53 8.53 15.32 7.37
C VAL A 53 9.81 16.11 7.59
N GLU A 54 9.66 17.42 7.78
CA GLU A 54 10.73 18.29 8.25
C GLU A 54 10.90 18.14 9.77
N ASP A 55 12.14 18.04 10.23
CA ASP A 55 12.51 17.89 11.63
C ASP A 55 13.84 18.61 11.90
N GLU A 56 13.79 19.71 12.67
CA GLU A 56 14.95 20.51 13.08
C GLU A 56 15.96 20.85 11.95
N GLY A 57 15.47 21.30 10.79
CA GLY A 57 16.33 21.66 9.64
C GLY A 57 16.91 20.46 8.88
N LYS A 58 16.31 19.28 9.07
CA LYS A 58 16.52 18.05 8.30
C LYS A 58 15.18 17.51 7.84
N TYR A 59 15.24 16.48 7.00
CA TYR A 59 14.09 15.65 6.70
C TYR A 59 14.23 14.30 7.40
N ARG A 60 13.10 13.71 7.81
CA ARG A 60 13.05 12.33 8.31
C ARG A 60 11.95 11.53 7.64
N LEU A 61 12.15 10.21 7.58
CA LEU A 61 11.18 9.25 7.10
C LEU A 61 10.40 8.68 8.30
N GLU A 62 9.12 9.03 8.46
CA GLU A 62 8.33 8.70 9.66
C GLU A 62 8.31 7.21 9.99
N SER A 63 8.24 6.36 8.97
CA SER A 63 8.20 4.91 9.13
C SER A 63 9.43 4.35 9.86
N PHE A 64 10.55 5.07 9.83
CA PHE A 64 11.77 4.66 10.51
C PHE A 64 11.68 4.83 12.04
N PHE A 65 10.83 5.73 12.51
CA PHE A 65 10.66 6.08 13.92
C PHE A 65 9.31 5.64 14.48
N THR A 66 8.35 5.32 13.61
CA THR A 66 7.02 4.84 13.99
C THR A 66 7.08 3.36 14.30
N SER A 67 6.58 2.96 15.47
CA SER A 67 6.40 1.54 15.78
C SER A 67 5.42 0.92 14.80
N TYR A 68 5.69 -0.30 14.31
CA TYR A 68 4.78 -0.98 13.39
C TYR A 68 3.37 -1.13 13.99
N ALA A 69 3.24 -1.33 15.30
CA ALA A 69 1.94 -1.45 15.97
C ALA A 69 1.12 -0.15 15.92
N ASN A 70 1.79 1.00 15.93
CA ASN A 70 1.16 2.33 15.94
C ASN A 70 0.95 2.90 14.54
N GLN A 71 1.52 2.28 13.51
CA GLN A 71 1.40 2.72 12.13
C GLN A 71 -0.03 2.55 11.63
N LYS A 72 -0.49 3.51 10.82
CA LYS A 72 -1.70 3.35 10.00
C LYS A 72 -1.40 2.48 8.78
N TYR A 73 -2.23 1.47 8.57
CA TYR A 73 -2.23 0.60 7.39
C TYR A 73 -3.54 0.79 6.64
N CYS A 74 -3.47 1.19 5.38
CA CYS A 74 -4.62 1.20 4.50
C CYS A 74 -4.62 -0.11 3.70
N VAL A 75 -5.43 -1.06 4.16
CA VAL A 75 -5.60 -2.37 3.53
C VAL A 75 -6.63 -2.21 2.42
N ILE A 76 -6.21 -2.41 1.17
CA ILE A 76 -6.99 -2.13 -0.03
C ILE A 76 -7.09 -3.41 -0.85
N ASP A 77 -8.25 -3.60 -1.45
CA ASP A 77 -8.50 -4.54 -2.53
C ASP A 77 -9.32 -3.83 -3.62
N ILE A 78 -9.17 -4.24 -4.88
CA ILE A 78 -9.92 -3.70 -6.01
C ILE A 78 -10.49 -4.82 -6.89
N GLU A 79 -11.66 -4.55 -7.44
CA GLU A 79 -12.15 -5.32 -8.59
C GLU A 79 -11.97 -4.50 -9.87
N THR A 80 -11.68 -5.18 -10.98
CA THR A 80 -11.42 -4.54 -12.28
C THR A 80 -12.23 -5.18 -13.39
N ASN A 81 -12.50 -4.44 -14.47
CA ASN A 81 -13.18 -5.00 -15.65
C ASN A 81 -12.21 -5.73 -16.62
N GLY A 82 -11.00 -6.05 -16.16
CA GLY A 82 -9.96 -6.72 -16.94
C GLY A 82 -8.59 -6.71 -16.24
N SER A 83 -7.62 -7.46 -16.77
CA SER A 83 -6.37 -7.76 -16.05
C SER A 83 -5.19 -6.80 -16.28
N LYS A 84 -5.34 -5.79 -17.15
CA LYS A 84 -4.26 -4.84 -17.48
C LYS A 84 -4.68 -3.39 -17.26
N PRO A 85 -3.93 -2.58 -16.49
CA PRO A 85 -4.27 -1.18 -16.23
C PRO A 85 -4.42 -0.32 -17.49
N GLU A 86 -3.67 -0.62 -18.56
CA GLU A 86 -3.67 0.17 -19.79
C GLU A 86 -4.95 0.01 -20.63
N SER A 87 -5.68 -1.10 -20.43
CA SER A 87 -6.87 -1.45 -21.23
C SER A 87 -8.12 -1.73 -20.38
N ALA A 88 -8.00 -1.69 -19.06
CA ALA A 88 -9.08 -1.94 -18.11
C ALA A 88 -9.16 -0.80 -17.08
N GLN A 89 -10.19 -0.84 -16.24
CA GLN A 89 -10.41 0.09 -15.15
C GLN A 89 -10.86 -0.62 -13.88
N VAL A 90 -10.71 0.07 -12.76
CA VAL A 90 -11.28 -0.30 -11.47
C VAL A 90 -12.79 -0.16 -11.54
N ILE A 91 -13.52 -1.14 -11.00
CA ILE A 91 -15.00 -1.15 -10.91
C ILE A 91 -15.50 -1.20 -9.47
N GLU A 92 -14.66 -1.60 -8.51
CA GLU A 92 -14.94 -1.56 -7.08
C GLU A 92 -13.64 -1.27 -6.33
N VAL A 93 -13.73 -0.49 -5.26
CA VAL A 93 -12.65 -0.29 -4.29
C VAL A 93 -13.17 -0.63 -2.91
N GLY A 94 -12.48 -1.51 -2.22
CA GLY A 94 -12.68 -1.79 -0.81
C GLY A 94 -11.41 -1.43 -0.05
N ALA A 95 -11.53 -0.66 1.03
CA ALA A 95 -10.40 -0.29 1.85
C ALA A 95 -10.76 -0.20 3.34
N VAL A 96 -9.80 -0.56 4.17
CA VAL A 96 -9.89 -0.58 5.63
C VAL A 96 -8.69 0.16 6.18
N MET A 97 -8.93 1.13 7.06
CA MET A 97 -7.87 1.77 7.83
C MET A 97 -7.67 0.99 9.13
N PHE A 98 -6.49 0.42 9.30
CA PHE A 98 -6.11 -0.40 10.45
C PHE A 98 -4.97 0.25 11.23
N GLN A 99 -5.12 0.36 12.55
CA GLN A 99 -4.11 0.92 13.45
C GLN A 99 -4.30 0.35 14.86
N ASN A 100 -3.21 0.08 15.59
CA ASN A 100 -3.26 -0.37 16.98
C ASN A 100 -4.11 -1.64 17.19
N GLY A 101 -4.05 -2.60 16.26
CA GLY A 101 -4.83 -3.84 16.35
C GLY A 101 -6.33 -3.65 16.11
N ARG A 102 -6.76 -2.53 15.51
CA ARG A 102 -8.18 -2.22 15.31
C ARG A 102 -8.43 -1.56 13.96
N ILE A 103 -9.59 -1.84 13.40
CA ILE A 103 -10.15 -1.10 12.27
C ILE A 103 -10.67 0.24 12.81
N ILE A 104 -10.13 1.35 12.28
CA ILE A 104 -10.49 2.71 12.70
C ILE A 104 -11.33 3.46 11.65
N ASP A 105 -11.29 3.04 10.39
CA ASP A 105 -12.11 3.62 9.33
C ASP A 105 -12.31 2.64 8.15
N ARG A 106 -13.27 2.93 7.27
CA ARG A 106 -13.69 2.06 6.16
C ARG A 106 -14.00 2.91 4.93
N PHE A 107 -13.68 2.39 3.75
CA PHE A 107 -14.03 3.00 2.48
C PHE A 107 -14.47 1.90 1.50
N GLU A 108 -15.64 2.09 0.89
CA GLU A 108 -16.19 1.18 -0.11
C GLU A 108 -16.86 2.01 -1.20
N SER A 109 -16.58 1.71 -2.47
CA SER A 109 -17.24 2.37 -3.59
C SER A 109 -17.22 1.51 -4.83
N PHE A 110 -18.38 1.37 -5.47
CA PHE A 110 -18.42 1.06 -6.91
C PHE A 110 -17.89 2.25 -7.73
N VAL A 111 -17.36 1.93 -8.89
CA VAL A 111 -16.86 2.87 -9.89
C VAL A 111 -17.68 2.67 -11.16
N GLU A 112 -18.18 3.77 -11.72
CA GLU A 112 -18.97 3.69 -12.95
C GLU A 112 -18.19 3.03 -14.08
N CYS A 113 -18.85 2.15 -14.84
CA CYS A 113 -18.22 1.43 -15.94
C CYS A 113 -19.18 1.27 -17.11
N THR A 114 -18.71 1.58 -18.32
CA THR A 114 -19.52 1.49 -19.54
C THR A 114 -19.59 0.07 -20.11
N PHE A 115 -18.63 -0.79 -19.78
CA PHE A 115 -18.58 -2.17 -20.25
C PHE A 115 -18.01 -3.10 -19.18
N LEU A 116 -18.83 -4.06 -18.77
CA LEU A 116 -18.46 -5.13 -17.85
C LEU A 116 -18.51 -6.48 -18.59
N PRO A 117 -17.38 -7.17 -18.76
CA PRO A 117 -17.38 -8.52 -19.34
C PRO A 117 -18.19 -9.50 -18.48
N GLU A 118 -18.94 -10.40 -19.13
CA GLU A 118 -19.77 -11.40 -18.42
C GLU A 118 -18.95 -12.30 -17.49
N TYR A 119 -17.71 -12.64 -17.86
CA TYR A 119 -16.84 -13.46 -17.01
C TYR A 119 -16.43 -12.74 -15.72
N ILE A 120 -16.28 -11.41 -15.72
CA ILE A 120 -16.00 -10.64 -14.51
C ILE A 120 -17.23 -10.65 -13.61
N SER A 121 -18.41 -10.38 -14.18
CA SER A 121 -19.67 -10.41 -13.43
C SER A 121 -19.93 -11.76 -12.75
N LYS A 122 -19.57 -12.87 -13.41
CA LYS A 122 -19.66 -14.22 -12.82
C LYS A 122 -18.70 -14.46 -11.65
N ILE A 123 -17.54 -13.79 -11.65
CA ILE A 123 -16.52 -13.95 -10.61
C ILE A 123 -16.84 -13.07 -9.41
N THR A 124 -17.15 -11.80 -9.64
CA THR A 124 -17.30 -10.79 -8.60
C THR A 124 -18.74 -10.63 -8.10
N GLY A 125 -19.72 -11.16 -8.85
CA GLY A 125 -21.14 -10.91 -8.60
C GLY A 125 -21.59 -9.49 -8.96
N ILE A 126 -20.68 -8.60 -9.35
CA ILE A 126 -20.99 -7.22 -9.76
C ILE A 126 -21.75 -7.26 -11.09
N THR A 127 -22.84 -6.51 -11.16
CA THR A 127 -23.67 -6.39 -12.36
C THR A 127 -23.53 -5.01 -12.98
N THR A 128 -23.93 -4.85 -14.24
CA THR A 128 -23.96 -3.53 -14.90
C THR A 128 -24.84 -2.53 -14.13
N ASN A 129 -25.90 -3.01 -13.46
CA ASN A 129 -26.80 -2.14 -12.69
C ASN A 129 -26.12 -1.53 -11.46
N ASP A 130 -25.16 -2.23 -10.84
CA ASP A 130 -24.40 -1.72 -9.70
C ASP A 130 -23.45 -0.58 -10.12
N LEU A 131 -23.03 -0.58 -11.40
CA LEU A 131 -22.06 0.37 -11.94
C LEU A 131 -22.72 1.57 -12.63
N ILE A 132 -23.97 1.45 -13.10
CA ILE A 132 -24.68 2.57 -13.72
C ILE A 132 -25.01 3.62 -12.67
N GLY A 133 -24.48 4.84 -12.86
CA GLY A 133 -24.70 5.96 -11.94
C GLY A 133 -23.88 5.91 -10.65
N ALA A 134 -22.94 4.96 -10.54
CA ALA A 134 -21.94 4.93 -9.49
C ALA A 134 -20.98 6.13 -9.58
N SER A 135 -20.08 6.27 -8.61
CA SER A 135 -19.13 7.38 -8.60
C SER A 135 -18.15 7.29 -9.78
N THR A 136 -17.79 8.43 -10.35
CA THR A 136 -16.75 8.50 -11.38
C THR A 136 -15.41 8.00 -10.84
N GLN A 137 -14.59 7.39 -11.70
CA GLN A 137 -13.28 6.88 -11.28
C GLN A 137 -12.40 7.99 -10.67
N LEU A 138 -12.43 9.20 -11.23
CA LEU A 138 -11.72 10.35 -10.67
C LEU A 138 -12.19 10.68 -9.24
N SER A 139 -13.51 10.70 -9.00
CA SER A 139 -14.06 11.02 -7.68
C SER A 139 -13.66 9.98 -6.64
N VAL A 140 -13.70 8.69 -7.00
CA VAL A 140 -13.29 7.59 -6.12
C VAL A 140 -11.79 7.69 -5.80
N LEU A 141 -10.94 7.92 -6.79
CA LEU A 141 -9.50 8.08 -6.57
C LEU A 141 -9.16 9.28 -5.69
N GLN A 142 -9.84 10.41 -5.86
CA GLN A 142 -9.65 11.59 -5.00
C GLN A 142 -10.02 11.29 -3.55
N LYS A 143 -11.16 10.63 -3.31
CA LYS A 143 -11.58 10.21 -1.96
C LYS A 143 -10.60 9.19 -1.38
N LEU A 144 -10.16 8.22 -2.18
CA LEU A 144 -9.20 7.21 -1.76
C LEU A 144 -7.84 7.83 -1.40
N ARG A 145 -7.37 8.84 -2.14
CA ARG A 145 -6.15 9.59 -1.80
C ARG A 145 -6.23 10.21 -0.41
N VAL A 146 -7.36 10.86 -0.12
CA VAL A 146 -7.61 11.47 1.19
C VAL A 146 -7.71 10.40 2.27
N PHE A 147 -8.40 9.28 2.00
CA PHE A 147 -8.52 8.17 2.95
C PHE A 147 -7.17 7.52 3.28
N MET A 148 -6.30 7.35 2.27
CA MET A 148 -4.99 6.71 2.44
C MET A 148 -4.00 7.56 3.24
N GLU A 149 -4.07 8.89 3.16
CA GLU A 149 -3.07 9.79 3.76
C GLU A 149 -1.63 9.30 3.47
N ASP A 150 -0.79 9.22 4.51
CA ASP A 150 0.55 8.63 4.51
C ASP A 150 0.59 7.19 5.05
N ALA A 151 -0.58 6.54 5.18
CA ALA A 151 -0.67 5.16 5.66
C ALA A 151 0.10 4.19 4.75
N VAL A 152 0.56 3.07 5.32
CA VAL A 152 1.17 2.00 4.53
C VAL A 152 0.09 1.38 3.65
N PHE A 153 0.30 1.38 2.34
CA PHE A 153 -0.53 0.67 1.38
C PHE A 153 -0.34 -0.83 1.58
N VAL A 154 -1.41 -1.55 1.91
CA VAL A 154 -1.41 -3.00 2.09
C VAL A 154 -2.39 -3.62 1.11
N ALA A 155 -2.01 -4.71 0.45
CA ALA A 155 -2.92 -5.51 -0.36
C ALA A 155 -2.43 -6.96 -0.45
N HIS A 156 -3.34 -7.88 -0.80
CA HIS A 156 -3.03 -9.28 -1.00
C HIS A 156 -2.65 -9.53 -2.47
N ASN A 157 -1.36 -9.75 -2.73
CA ASN A 157 -0.73 -9.58 -4.05
C ASN A 157 -0.61 -8.09 -4.48
N ALA A 158 -0.09 -7.26 -3.57
CA ALA A 158 -0.10 -5.80 -3.70
C ALA A 158 0.45 -5.21 -5.00
N ASN A 159 1.23 -5.94 -5.80
CA ASN A 159 1.66 -5.45 -7.11
C ASN A 159 0.50 -5.24 -8.09
N PHE A 160 -0.57 -6.04 -7.99
CA PHE A 160 -1.74 -5.91 -8.83
C PHE A 160 -2.51 -4.62 -8.50
N ASP A 161 -3.00 -4.51 -7.27
CA ASP A 161 -3.81 -3.38 -6.79
C ASP A 161 -3.05 -2.06 -6.88
N TYR A 162 -1.80 -2.06 -6.39
CA TYR A 162 -0.93 -0.88 -6.47
C TYR A 162 -0.69 -0.50 -7.92
N GLY A 163 -0.45 -1.46 -8.82
CA GLY A 163 -0.20 -1.20 -10.24
C GLY A 163 -1.40 -0.52 -10.91
N PHE A 164 -2.60 -1.08 -10.70
CA PHE A 164 -3.85 -0.54 -11.23
C PHE A 164 -4.17 0.85 -10.68
N LEU A 165 -4.10 1.02 -9.36
CA LEU A 165 -4.38 2.30 -8.72
C LEU A 165 -3.34 3.34 -9.11
N ASN A 166 -2.04 3.01 -9.06
CA ASN A 166 -0.99 3.94 -9.42
C ASN A 166 -1.09 4.40 -10.89
N TYR A 167 -1.40 3.48 -11.82
CA TYR A 167 -1.68 3.83 -13.21
C TYR A 167 -2.90 4.77 -13.33
N SER A 168 -3.96 4.47 -12.59
CA SER A 168 -5.18 5.29 -12.60
C SER A 168 -4.93 6.69 -12.02
N PHE A 169 -4.26 6.79 -10.87
CA PHE A 169 -3.87 8.07 -10.28
C PHE A 169 -3.03 8.93 -11.25
N ASP A 170 -2.04 8.34 -11.91
CA ASP A 170 -1.22 9.04 -12.90
C ASP A 170 -2.04 9.50 -14.12
N ARG A 171 -2.86 8.61 -14.67
CA ARG A 171 -3.75 8.89 -15.81
C ARG A 171 -4.73 10.04 -15.55
N PHE A 172 -5.21 10.18 -14.32
CA PHE A 172 -6.12 11.25 -13.91
C PHE A 172 -5.41 12.50 -13.38
N GLY A 173 -4.08 12.57 -13.47
CA GLY A 173 -3.30 13.75 -13.05
C GLY A 173 -3.22 13.95 -11.54
N LEU A 174 -3.41 12.89 -10.76
CA LEU A 174 -3.37 12.91 -9.28
C LEU A 174 -1.97 12.54 -8.72
N GLY A 175 -0.98 12.38 -9.60
CA GLY A 175 0.37 11.94 -9.24
C GLY A 175 0.46 10.46 -8.85
N THR A 176 1.66 9.89 -8.84
CA THR A 176 1.85 8.49 -8.45
C THR A 176 1.71 8.28 -6.94
N ILE A 177 1.32 7.09 -6.51
CA ILE A 177 1.28 6.70 -5.09
C ILE A 177 2.70 6.76 -4.49
N GLY A 178 2.87 7.54 -3.43
CA GLY A 178 4.09 7.66 -2.63
C GLY A 178 4.04 6.86 -1.33
N ASN A 179 2.87 6.35 -0.95
CA ASN A 179 2.68 5.48 0.20
C ASN A 179 3.66 4.29 0.14
N GLN A 180 4.23 3.95 1.29
CA GLN A 180 5.03 2.74 1.40
C GLN A 180 4.15 1.52 1.21
N LYS A 181 4.67 0.48 0.54
CA LYS A 181 3.91 -0.70 0.12
C LYS A 181 4.29 -1.95 0.91
N LEU A 182 3.28 -2.66 1.40
CA LEU A 182 3.40 -3.97 2.04
C LEU A 182 2.50 -4.98 1.31
N CYS A 183 3.05 -6.15 1.00
CA CYS A 183 2.31 -7.25 0.39
C CYS A 183 2.02 -8.31 1.46
N SER A 184 0.75 -8.60 1.72
CA SER A 184 0.38 -9.56 2.77
C SER A 184 0.83 -10.99 2.44
N ILE A 185 0.95 -11.36 1.15
CA ILE A 185 1.55 -12.64 0.74
C ILE A 185 3.01 -12.73 1.17
N ASP A 186 3.78 -11.68 0.91
CA ASP A 186 5.22 -11.70 1.21
C ASP A 186 5.47 -11.75 2.71
N LEU A 187 4.66 -11.03 3.48
CA LEU A 187 4.70 -11.08 4.93
C LEU A 187 4.21 -12.43 5.48
N SER A 188 3.13 -12.99 4.94
CA SER A 188 2.60 -14.30 5.35
C SER A 188 3.63 -15.41 5.14
N ARG A 189 4.34 -15.43 4.00
CA ARG A 189 5.45 -16.37 3.73
C ARG A 189 6.61 -16.31 4.74
N ARG A 190 6.65 -15.26 5.57
CA ARG A 190 7.69 -15.07 6.59
C ARG A 190 7.23 -15.43 7.99
N THR A 191 5.92 -15.46 8.21
CA THR A 191 5.30 -15.44 9.55
C THR A 191 4.32 -16.59 9.75
N ILE A 192 3.84 -17.20 8.67
CA ILE A 192 2.84 -18.27 8.69
C ILE A 192 3.41 -19.45 7.90
N ASP A 193 3.32 -20.65 8.48
CA ASP A 193 3.61 -21.90 7.76
C ASP A 193 2.35 -22.36 7.03
N SER A 194 2.39 -22.33 5.71
CA SER A 194 1.26 -22.70 4.85
C SER A 194 1.72 -23.26 3.51
N GLU A 195 0.96 -24.22 2.97
CA GLU A 195 1.19 -24.78 1.64
C GLU A 195 0.91 -23.78 0.52
N ARG A 196 -0.09 -22.91 0.71
CA ARG A 196 -0.54 -21.91 -0.27
C ARG A 196 -0.83 -20.59 0.42
N TYR A 197 -0.58 -19.50 -0.30
CA TYR A 197 -0.70 -18.15 0.24
C TYR A 197 -1.73 -17.30 -0.50
N GLY A 198 -2.67 -17.92 -1.22
CA GLY A 198 -3.80 -17.18 -1.78
C GLY A 198 -4.83 -16.87 -0.70
N LEU A 199 -5.48 -15.71 -0.80
CA LEU A 199 -6.37 -15.20 0.26
C LEU A 199 -7.46 -16.20 0.63
N ALA A 200 -8.11 -16.80 -0.36
CA ALA A 200 -9.16 -17.80 -0.12
C ALA A 200 -8.67 -19.00 0.69
N TYR A 201 -7.51 -19.55 0.33
CA TYR A 201 -6.92 -20.67 1.04
C TYR A 201 -6.53 -20.29 2.48
N LEU A 202 -5.85 -19.15 2.65
CA LEU A 202 -5.43 -18.70 3.98
C LEU A 202 -6.63 -18.33 4.87
N SER A 203 -7.67 -17.74 4.29
CA SER A 203 -8.91 -17.40 4.99
C SER A 203 -9.57 -18.64 5.58
N GLU A 204 -9.70 -19.70 4.78
CA GLU A 204 -10.24 -20.99 5.23
C GLU A 204 -9.31 -21.68 6.22
N SER A 205 -8.01 -21.82 5.90
CA SER A 205 -7.08 -22.61 6.71
C SER A 205 -6.76 -21.99 8.07
N LEU A 206 -6.88 -20.66 8.19
CA LEU A 206 -6.60 -19.90 9.41
C LEU A 206 -7.88 -19.42 10.10
N GLU A 207 -9.05 -19.84 9.61
CA GLU A 207 -10.37 -19.50 10.16
C GLU A 207 -10.58 -17.97 10.33
N LEU A 208 -10.22 -17.19 9.31
CA LEU A 208 -10.29 -15.71 9.35
C LEU A 208 -11.73 -15.16 9.29
N GLY A 209 -12.74 -16.02 9.33
CA GLY A 209 -14.17 -15.68 9.39
C GLY A 209 -14.85 -15.61 8.02
N GLU A 210 -16.03 -14.99 7.98
CA GLU A 210 -16.82 -14.89 6.75
C GLU A 210 -16.04 -14.14 5.66
N HIS A 211 -16.03 -14.74 4.46
CA HIS A 211 -15.31 -14.24 3.30
C HIS A 211 -16.23 -14.38 2.09
N ASP A 212 -16.86 -13.28 1.70
CA ASP A 212 -17.50 -13.17 0.39
C ASP A 212 -16.40 -12.89 -0.64
N HIS A 213 -15.94 -13.95 -1.32
CA HIS A 213 -14.83 -13.86 -2.27
C HIS A 213 -15.17 -12.94 -3.43
N HIS A 214 -14.18 -12.17 -3.90
CA HIS A 214 -14.32 -11.28 -5.06
C HIS A 214 -15.29 -10.12 -4.84
N ARG A 215 -15.38 -9.68 -3.59
CA ARG A 215 -15.95 -8.40 -3.19
C ARG A 215 -14.86 -7.61 -2.50
N ALA A 216 -14.51 -6.46 -3.06
CA ALA A 216 -13.29 -5.75 -2.68
C ALA A 216 -13.25 -5.43 -1.17
N PHE A 217 -14.37 -4.98 -0.59
CA PHE A 217 -14.39 -4.66 0.84
C PHE A 217 -14.25 -5.89 1.74
N SER A 218 -14.85 -7.01 1.35
CA SER A 218 -14.73 -8.31 2.04
C SER A 218 -13.28 -8.82 2.00
N ASP A 219 -12.64 -8.76 0.84
CA ASP A 219 -11.24 -9.18 0.65
C ASP A 219 -10.28 -8.28 1.45
N ALA A 220 -10.52 -6.97 1.52
CA ALA A 220 -9.77 -6.05 2.37
C ALA A 220 -9.92 -6.36 3.87
N LEU A 221 -11.13 -6.71 4.33
CA LEU A 221 -11.38 -7.11 5.72
C LEU A 221 -10.64 -8.41 6.09
N VAL A 222 -10.71 -9.42 5.24
CA VAL A 222 -10.01 -10.70 5.47
C VAL A 222 -8.50 -10.49 5.43
N THR A 223 -8.01 -9.67 4.49
CA THR A 223 -6.59 -9.28 4.44
C THR A 223 -6.15 -8.54 5.71
N THR A 224 -7.02 -7.74 6.32
CA THR A 224 -6.73 -7.05 7.59
C THR A 224 -6.54 -8.05 8.73
N LYS A 225 -7.41 -9.06 8.84
CA LYS A 225 -7.27 -10.13 9.85
C LYS A 225 -6.02 -10.97 9.62
N LEU A 226 -5.72 -11.29 8.37
CA LEU A 226 -4.46 -11.95 8.02
C LEU A 226 -3.26 -11.11 8.46
N LEU A 227 -3.29 -9.80 8.19
CA LEU A 227 -2.22 -8.87 8.60
C LEU A 227 -2.03 -8.87 10.13
N GLU A 228 -3.11 -8.81 10.90
CA GLU A 228 -3.07 -8.89 12.36
C GLU A 228 -2.37 -10.17 12.84
N LEU A 229 -2.76 -11.34 12.30
CA LEU A 229 -2.13 -12.62 12.64
C LEU A 229 -0.64 -12.68 12.24
N THR A 230 -0.26 -12.06 11.11
CA THR A 230 1.16 -12.00 10.74
C THR A 230 1.99 -11.17 11.73
N PHE A 231 1.38 -10.16 12.37
CA PHE A 231 2.08 -9.33 13.36
C PHE A 231 2.41 -10.08 14.65
N GLU A 232 1.57 -11.01 15.06
CA GLU A 232 1.81 -11.87 16.23
C GLU A 232 3.05 -12.76 16.07
N ASN A 233 3.43 -13.05 14.83
CA ASN A 233 4.53 -13.93 14.47
C ASN A 233 5.79 -13.18 14.00
N LEU A 234 5.86 -11.87 14.25
CA LEU A 234 7.04 -11.07 13.93
C LEU A 234 8.20 -11.40 14.88
N PRO A 235 9.44 -11.41 14.38
CA PRO A 235 10.60 -11.55 15.24
C PRO A 235 10.81 -10.29 16.11
N GLU A 236 11.32 -10.46 17.33
CA GLU A 236 11.49 -9.39 18.33
C GLU A 236 12.29 -8.17 17.85
N TYR A 237 13.14 -8.32 16.83
CA TYR A 237 13.94 -7.23 16.30
C TYR A 237 13.15 -6.28 15.39
N VAL A 238 11.97 -6.67 14.92
CA VAL A 238 11.09 -5.82 14.10
C VAL A 238 10.30 -4.94 15.05
N LYS A 239 10.70 -3.67 15.17
CA LYS A 239 10.06 -2.70 16.09
C LYS A 239 9.40 -1.56 15.34
N THR A 240 9.99 -1.13 14.23
CA THR A 240 9.51 0.00 13.44
C THR A 240 8.85 -0.44 12.14
N THR A 241 8.03 0.44 11.56
CA THR A 241 7.40 0.20 10.26
C THR A 241 8.43 -0.07 9.17
N ASP A 242 9.55 0.68 9.14
CA ASP A 242 10.61 0.44 8.16
C ASP A 242 11.24 -0.95 8.31
N GLU A 243 11.47 -1.41 9.55
CA GLU A 243 11.97 -2.76 9.82
C GLU A 243 10.98 -3.84 9.36
N LEU A 244 9.67 -3.64 9.56
CA LEU A 244 8.61 -4.53 9.06
C LEU A 244 8.66 -4.62 7.52
N LEU A 245 8.69 -3.49 6.83
CA LEU A 245 8.72 -3.43 5.36
C LEU A 245 9.97 -4.13 4.80
N ARG A 246 11.11 -3.96 5.47
CA ARG A 246 12.36 -4.64 5.10
C ARG A 246 12.30 -6.14 5.38
N PHE A 247 11.74 -6.54 6.52
CA PHE A 247 11.56 -7.95 6.87
C PHE A 247 10.73 -8.69 5.81
N SER A 248 9.59 -8.11 5.42
CA SER A 248 8.71 -8.64 4.37
C SER A 248 9.47 -8.87 3.05
N ASN A 249 10.22 -7.86 2.59
CA ASN A 249 10.83 -7.85 1.25
C ASN A 249 12.25 -8.45 1.18
N SER A 250 12.91 -8.68 2.31
CA SER A 250 14.29 -9.14 2.36
C SER A 250 14.49 -10.49 1.67
N SER A 251 15.66 -10.68 1.04
CA SER A 251 16.10 -11.97 0.54
C SER A 251 16.54 -12.91 1.67
N ARG A 252 16.61 -14.23 1.42
CA ARG A 252 16.99 -15.22 2.44
C ARG A 252 18.40 -15.00 3.02
N LYS A 253 19.33 -14.47 2.22
CA LYS A 253 20.70 -14.16 2.66
C LYS A 253 20.77 -12.96 3.61
N GLU A 254 20.04 -11.89 3.30
CA GLU A 254 20.06 -10.65 4.10
C GLU A 254 19.49 -10.88 5.51
N ARG A 255 18.53 -11.81 5.64
CA ARG A 255 17.93 -12.18 6.93
C ARG A 255 18.89 -12.89 7.87
N THR A 256 19.63 -13.89 7.39
CA THR A 256 20.60 -14.62 8.23
C THR A 256 21.68 -13.68 8.77
N ALA A 257 22.11 -12.71 7.96
CA ALA A 257 23.05 -11.69 8.40
C ALA A 257 22.45 -10.79 9.49
N GLN A 258 21.21 -10.32 9.33
CA GLN A 258 20.55 -9.47 10.33
C GLN A 258 20.27 -10.18 11.65
N LYS A 259 19.87 -11.47 11.60
CA LYS A 259 19.63 -12.28 12.80
C LYS A 259 20.93 -12.47 13.61
N ASN A 260 22.05 -12.67 12.94
CA ASN A 260 23.36 -12.88 13.59
C ASN A 260 24.02 -11.58 14.07
N LEU A 261 23.62 -10.42 13.53
CA LEU A 261 24.15 -9.10 13.94
C LEU A 261 23.46 -8.53 15.18
N LYS A 262 22.26 -9.02 15.52
CA LYS A 262 21.42 -8.52 16.63
C LYS A 262 21.20 -9.57 17.74
N SER A 263 21.82 -10.75 17.63
CA SER A 263 21.90 -11.80 18.66
C SER A 263 23.20 -11.72 19.44
#